data_AF-A0A0N4XKB5-F1
#
_entry.id   AF-A0A0N4XKB5-F1
#
_cell.length_a   1.000
_cell.length_b   1.000
_cell.length_c   1.000
_cell.angle_alpha   90.00
_cell.angle_beta   90.00
_cell.angle_gamma   90.00
#
_symmetry.space_group_name_H-M   'P 1'
#
loop_
_entity.id
_entity.type
_entity.pdbx_description
1 polymer ?
#
loop_
_entity_poly.entity_id
_entity_poly.type
_entity_poly.pdbx_seq_one_letter_code
_entity_poly.pdbx_strand_id
1 'polypeptide(L)'
;MSAQLITQKRLLSRYGNKLEKVISSFKEECLEGLQVSEGSSRTERLDSIRRLEESIGAIEAVTAKLENTLGEYTVFVDSDGKVPASEWEQYVETAESSLAKALDYLVLLKARLRSFKAAESL
;
A
#
# COMPACT_ATOMS: atom_id res chain seq x y z
N MET A 1 6.81 -4.81 30.55
CA MET A 1 6.57 -4.90 29.10
C MET A 1 7.56 -3.98 28.42
N SER A 2 8.40 -4.51 27.53
CA SER A 2 9.51 -3.75 26.95
C SER A 2 8.99 -2.61 26.06
N ALA A 3 9.66 -1.46 26.09
CA ALA A 3 9.32 -0.30 25.26
C ALA A 3 9.33 -0.62 23.75
N GLN A 4 10.03 -1.68 23.36
CA GLN A 4 10.10 -2.20 22.00
C GLN A 4 8.76 -2.75 21.50
N LEU A 5 8.07 -3.59 22.29
CA LEU A 5 6.75 -4.12 21.91
C LEU A 5 5.72 -3.00 21.69
N ILE A 6 5.71 -2.02 22.60
CA ILE A 6 4.82 -0.85 22.50
C ILE A 6 5.14 -0.04 21.24
N THR A 7 6.43 0.12 20.92
CA THR A 7 6.86 0.82 19.70
C THR A 7 6.39 0.09 18.45
N GLN A 8 6.57 -1.24 18.38
CA GLN A 8 6.17 -2.03 17.21
C GLN A 8 4.65 -1.98 16.99
N LYS A 9 3.85 -2.17 18.04
CA LYS A 9 2.38 -2.02 17.98
C LYS A 9 1.96 -0.64 17.44
N ARG A 10 2.57 0.43 17.94
CA ARG A 10 2.30 1.80 17.47
C ARG A 10 2.70 1.99 16.00
N LEU A 11 3.81 1.42 15.56
CA LEU A 11 4.26 1.51 14.17
C LEU A 11 3.33 0.73 13.22
N LEU A 12 2.88 -0.46 13.61
CA LEU A 12 1.89 -1.24 12.84
C LEU A 12 0.61 -0.45 12.61
N SER A 13 0.01 0.08 13.68
CA SER A 13 -1.19 0.91 13.54
C SER A 13 -0.92 2.16 12.69
N ARG A 14 0.23 2.81 12.87
CA ARG A 14 0.58 4.03 12.12
C ARG A 14 0.71 3.76 10.63
N TYR A 15 1.44 2.70 10.24
CA TYR A 15 1.66 2.38 8.84
C TYR A 15 0.43 1.77 8.18
N GLY A 16 -0.34 0.93 8.88
CA GLY A 16 -1.65 0.45 8.42
C GLY A 16 -2.61 1.61 8.11
N ASN A 17 -2.82 2.51 9.08
CA ASN A 17 -3.68 3.67 8.88
C ASN A 17 -3.18 4.61 7.77
N LYS A 18 -1.85 4.77 7.63
CA LYS A 18 -1.27 5.58 6.57
C LYS A 18 -1.49 4.94 5.20
N LEU A 19 -1.36 3.62 5.09
CA LEU A 19 -1.58 2.86 3.86
C LEU A 19 -3.02 2.99 3.41
N GLU A 20 -3.98 2.77 4.31
CA GLU A 20 -5.41 2.95 4.03
C GLU A 20 -5.72 4.38 3.56
N LYS A 21 -5.18 5.39 4.24
CA LYS A 21 -5.38 6.80 3.84
C LYS A 21 -4.83 7.11 2.46
N VAL A 22 -3.65 6.59 2.11
CA VAL A 22 -3.03 6.79 0.80
C VAL A 22 -3.86 6.11 -0.30
N ILE A 23 -4.34 4.89 -0.06
CA ILE A 23 -5.22 4.19 -0.99
C ILE A 23 -6.52 4.95 -1.17
N SER A 24 -7.15 5.41 -0.09
CA SER A 24 -8.40 6.18 -0.15
C SER A 24 -8.24 7.47 -0.95
N SER A 25 -7.16 8.24 -0.74
CA SER A 25 -6.94 9.46 -1.52
C SER A 25 -6.80 9.18 -3.02
N PHE A 26 -6.15 8.08 -3.40
CA PHE A 26 -6.01 7.72 -4.82
C PHE A 26 -7.30 7.18 -5.44
N LYS A 27 -8.13 6.48 -4.65
CA LYS A 27 -9.48 6.09 -5.05
C LYS A 27 -10.39 7.31 -5.24
N GLU A 28 -10.28 8.32 -4.38
CA GLU A 28 -10.99 9.59 -4.53
C GLU A 28 -10.57 10.32 -5.82
N GLU A 29 -9.30 10.21 -6.21
CA GLU A 29 -8.80 10.71 -7.50
C GLU A 29 -9.20 9.84 -8.71
N CYS A 30 -9.86 8.69 -8.49
CA CYS A 30 -10.30 7.74 -9.52
C CYS A 30 -9.16 7.26 -10.46
N LEU A 31 -7.95 7.04 -9.95
CA LEU A 31 -6.80 6.64 -10.76
C LEU A 31 -7.01 5.30 -11.48
N GLU A 32 -7.75 4.37 -10.86
CA GLU A 32 -8.15 3.09 -11.45
C GLU A 32 -9.11 3.24 -12.65
N GLY A 33 -9.76 4.40 -12.75
CA GLY A 33 -10.72 4.77 -13.79
C GLY A 33 -10.09 5.52 -14.96
N LEU A 34 -8.80 5.85 -14.91
CA LEU A 34 -8.11 6.51 -16.02
C LEU A 34 -8.15 5.62 -17.28
N GLN A 35 -8.53 6.23 -18.40
CA GLN A 35 -8.64 5.57 -19.70
C GLN A 35 -7.81 6.29 -20.76
N VAL A 36 -7.28 5.50 -21.70
CA VAL A 36 -6.66 6.02 -22.90
C VAL A 36 -7.79 6.47 -23.85
N SER A 37 -8.00 7.78 -23.97
CA SER A 37 -8.93 8.35 -24.96
C SER A 37 -8.22 8.54 -26.30
N GLU A 38 -8.86 8.16 -27.41
CA GLU A 38 -8.32 8.38 -28.77
C GLU A 38 -8.10 9.87 -29.08
N GLY A 39 -8.79 10.78 -28.37
CA GLY A 39 -8.60 12.22 -28.48
C GLY A 39 -7.58 12.83 -27.51
N SER A 40 -6.98 12.02 -26.63
CA SER A 40 -6.01 12.52 -25.65
C SER A 40 -4.73 13.00 -26.32
N SER A 41 -4.25 14.17 -25.91
CA SER A 41 -2.92 14.65 -26.28
C SER A 41 -1.84 13.75 -25.68
N ARG A 42 -0.66 13.74 -26.31
CA ARG A 42 0.50 13.02 -25.77
C ARG A 42 0.84 13.48 -24.35
N THR A 43 0.73 14.78 -24.08
CA THR A 43 1.01 15.36 -22.77
C THR A 43 0.06 14.83 -21.70
N GLU A 44 -1.23 14.73 -21.97
CA GLU A 44 -2.22 14.17 -21.03
C GLU A 44 -1.97 12.68 -20.73
N ARG A 45 -1.54 11.91 -21.75
CA ARG A 45 -1.14 10.51 -21.55
C ARG A 45 0.09 10.39 -20.66
N LEU A 46 1.12 11.22 -20.90
CA LEU A 46 2.33 11.24 -20.08
C LEU A 46 2.05 11.68 -18.64
N ASP A 47 1.16 12.65 -18.43
CA ASP A 47 0.73 13.05 -17.09
C ASP A 47 0.01 11.90 -16.37
N SER A 48 -0.88 11.19 -17.08
CA SER A 48 -1.57 10.00 -16.54
C SER A 48 -0.59 8.89 -16.15
N ILE A 49 0.40 8.60 -17.00
CA ILE A 49 1.48 7.64 -16.71
C ILE A 49 2.23 8.04 -15.46
N ARG A 50 2.67 9.31 -15.38
CA ARG A 50 3.42 9.84 -14.26
C ARG A 50 2.63 9.72 -12.96
N ARG A 51 1.36 10.12 -12.95
CA ARG A 51 0.48 10.01 -11.77
C ARG A 51 0.35 8.56 -11.32
N LEU A 52 0.15 7.63 -12.25
CA LEU A 52 0.07 6.19 -11.92
C LEU A 52 1.38 5.67 -11.32
N GLU A 53 2.54 6.05 -11.86
CA GLU A 53 3.85 5.65 -11.33
C GLU A 53 4.12 6.21 -9.94
N GLU A 54 3.84 7.50 -9.73
CA GLU A 54 3.99 8.16 -8.43
C GLU A 54 3.08 7.52 -7.37
N SER A 55 1.82 7.22 -7.72
CA SER A 55 0.87 6.56 -6.81
C SER A 55 1.25 5.12 -6.49
N ILE A 56 1.69 4.34 -7.48
CA ILE A 56 2.21 2.98 -7.28
C ILE A 56 3.39 3.02 -6.32
N GLY A 57 4.38 3.89 -6.58
CA GLY A 57 5.57 4.02 -5.73
C GLY A 57 5.23 4.45 -4.30
N ALA A 58 4.25 5.34 -4.12
CA ALA A 58 3.80 5.77 -2.80
C ALA A 58 3.15 4.63 -2.00
N ILE A 59 2.31 3.81 -2.64
CA ILE A 59 1.70 2.64 -2.00
C ILE A 59 2.80 1.62 -1.64
N GLU A 60 3.66 1.25 -2.58
CA GLU A 60 4.74 0.28 -2.37
C GLU A 60 5.67 0.69 -1.22
N ALA A 61 6.02 1.98 -1.13
CA ALA A 61 6.87 2.49 -0.06
C ALA A 61 6.24 2.38 1.34
N VAL A 62 4.92 2.53 1.47
CA VAL A 62 4.22 2.38 2.75
C VAL A 62 4.00 0.89 3.06
N THR A 63 3.62 0.09 2.06
CA THR A 63 3.51 -1.37 2.15
C THR A 63 4.79 -1.99 2.70
N ALA A 64 5.95 -1.66 2.12
CA ALA A 64 7.24 -2.18 2.58
C ALA A 64 7.55 -1.82 4.05
N LYS A 65 7.17 -0.61 4.51
CA LYS A 65 7.34 -0.23 5.92
C LYS A 65 6.44 -1.05 6.84
N LEU A 66 5.19 -1.32 6.42
CA LEU A 66 4.26 -2.13 7.20
C LEU A 66 4.73 -3.59 7.26
N GLU A 67 5.16 -4.17 6.13
CA GLU A 67 5.71 -5.54 6.07
C GLU A 67 6.94 -5.70 6.97
N ASN A 68 7.91 -4.77 6.90
CA ASN A 68 9.09 -4.80 7.75
C ASN A 68 8.72 -4.70 9.24
N THR A 69 7.81 -3.79 9.59
CA THR A 69 7.34 -3.63 10.98
C THR A 69 6.61 -4.90 11.46
N LEU A 70 5.82 -5.54 10.60
CA LEU A 70 5.13 -6.79 10.90
C LEU A 70 6.12 -7.92 11.15
N GLY A 71 7.16 -8.05 10.32
CA GLY A 71 8.23 -9.01 10.52
C GLY A 71 9.01 -8.77 11.83
N GLU A 72 9.32 -7.51 12.16
CA GLU A 72 9.96 -7.19 13.44
C GLU A 72 9.06 -7.51 14.64
N TYR A 73 7.75 -7.28 14.52
CA TYR A 73 6.77 -7.60 15.55
C TYR A 73 6.65 -9.11 15.79
N THR A 74 6.56 -9.92 14.73
CA THR A 74 6.46 -11.38 14.85
C THR A 74 7.71 -11.97 15.48
N VAL A 75 8.90 -11.56 15.03
CA VAL A 75 10.18 -11.99 15.63
C VAL A 75 10.27 -11.63 17.11
N PHE A 76 9.82 -10.44 17.49
CA PHE A 76 9.79 -10.01 18.89
C PHE A 76 8.84 -10.88 19.73
N VAL A 77 7.65 -11.18 19.21
CA VAL A 77 6.68 -12.03 19.91
C VAL A 77 7.20 -13.45 20.08
N ASP A 78 7.81 -14.03 19.03
CA ASP A 78 8.36 -15.39 19.07
C ASP A 78 9.56 -15.54 20.01
N SER A 79 10.40 -14.50 20.13
CA SER A 79 11.64 -14.54 20.91
C SER A 79 11.48 -14.14 22.39
N ASP A 80 10.59 -13.20 22.69
CA ASP A 80 10.53 -12.51 23.99
C ASP A 80 9.09 -12.41 24.54
N GLY A 81 8.08 -12.75 23.73
CA GLY A 81 6.71 -12.29 23.89
C GLY A 81 5.78 -13.23 24.65
N LYS A 82 5.53 -12.92 25.92
CA LYS A 82 4.21 -13.18 26.54
C LYS A 82 3.21 -12.14 26.05
N VAL A 83 2.77 -12.24 24.80
CA VAL A 83 1.63 -11.47 24.27
C VAL A 83 0.41 -12.39 24.25
N PRO A 84 -0.76 -11.97 24.75
CA PRO A 84 -1.99 -12.75 24.60
C PRO A 84 -2.23 -13.04 23.11
N ALA A 85 -2.58 -14.29 22.77
CA ALA A 85 -2.82 -14.69 21.38
C ALA A 85 -3.82 -13.76 20.67
N SER A 86 -4.90 -13.38 21.37
CA SER A 86 -5.91 -12.45 20.85
C SER A 86 -5.37 -11.06 20.54
N GLU A 87 -4.42 -10.54 21.31
CA GLU A 87 -3.80 -9.26 21.02
C GLU A 87 -2.84 -9.38 19.83
N TRP A 88 -2.09 -10.48 19.75
CA TRP A 88 -1.22 -10.73 18.61
C TRP A 88 -2.01 -10.86 17.30
N GLU A 89 -3.05 -11.70 17.28
CA GLU A 89 -3.96 -11.89 16.15
C GLU A 89 -4.52 -10.55 15.67
N GLN A 90 -5.01 -9.70 16.60
CA GLN A 90 -5.55 -8.39 16.26
C GLN A 90 -4.58 -7.52 15.44
N TYR A 91 -3.31 -7.41 15.88
CA TYR A 91 -2.33 -6.55 15.18
C TYR A 91 -1.89 -7.16 13.84
N VAL A 92 -1.74 -8.48 13.78
CA VAL A 92 -1.36 -9.20 12.55
C VAL A 92 -2.48 -9.13 11.53
N GLU A 93 -3.71 -9.52 11.89
CA GLU A 93 -4.87 -9.50 10.98
C GLU A 93 -5.15 -8.09 10.44
N THR A 94 -5.01 -7.05 11.28
CA THR A 94 -5.19 -5.67 10.83
C THR A 94 -4.13 -5.25 9.81
N ALA A 95 -2.87 -5.63 10.04
CA ALA A 95 -1.78 -5.34 9.12
C ALA A 95 -1.95 -6.12 7.80
N GLU A 96 -2.24 -7.42 7.87
CA GLU A 96 -2.48 -8.27 6.70
C GLU A 96 -3.69 -7.80 5.88
N SER A 97 -4.78 -7.40 6.53
CA SER A 97 -5.93 -6.80 5.86
C SER A 97 -5.56 -5.52 5.11
N SER A 98 -4.74 -4.66 5.72
CA SER A 98 -4.25 -3.44 5.08
C SER A 98 -3.34 -3.74 3.88
N LEU A 99 -2.47 -4.74 4.01
CA LEU A 99 -1.58 -5.21 2.93
C LEU A 99 -2.37 -5.82 1.77
N ALA A 100 -3.39 -6.64 2.05
CA ALA A 100 -4.26 -7.23 1.03
C ALA A 100 -4.98 -6.16 0.20
N LYS A 101 -5.58 -5.16 0.87
CA LYS A 101 -6.21 -4.01 0.19
C LYS A 101 -5.22 -3.24 -0.70
N ALA A 102 -3.98 -3.08 -0.24
CA ALA A 102 -2.94 -2.41 -1.02
C ALA A 102 -2.55 -3.22 -2.26
N LEU A 103 -2.42 -4.54 -2.12
CA LEU A 103 -2.12 -5.44 -3.23
C LEU A 103 -3.21 -5.40 -4.30
N ASP A 104 -4.47 -5.52 -3.89
CA ASP A 104 -5.61 -5.45 -4.82
C ASP A 104 -5.62 -4.16 -5.61
N TYR A 105 -5.36 -3.03 -4.95
CA TYR A 105 -5.33 -1.74 -5.60
C TYR A 105 -4.12 -1.55 -6.52
N LEU A 106 -2.93 -2.03 -6.11
CA LEU A 106 -1.73 -2.03 -6.93
C LEU A 106 -1.91 -2.81 -8.23
N VAL A 107 -2.61 -3.95 -8.19
CA VAL A 107 -2.92 -4.73 -9.39
C VAL A 107 -3.71 -3.89 -10.40
N LEU A 108 -4.72 -3.15 -9.93
CA LEU A 108 -5.51 -2.26 -10.79
C LEU A 108 -4.66 -1.15 -11.39
N LEU A 109 -3.88 -0.44 -10.57
CA LEU A 109 -3.03 0.67 -11.04
C LEU A 109 -1.96 0.20 -12.03
N LYS A 110 -1.30 -0.94 -11.76
CA LYS A 110 -0.30 -1.52 -12.66
C LYS A 110 -0.91 -1.95 -13.99
N ALA A 111 -2.13 -2.49 -13.97
CA ALA A 111 -2.86 -2.81 -15.21
C ALA A 111 -3.17 -1.54 -16.03
N ARG A 112 -3.60 -0.46 -15.37
CA ARG A 112 -3.82 0.84 -16.04
C ARG A 112 -2.54 1.41 -16.60
N LEU A 113 -1.46 1.45 -15.82
CA LEU A 113 -0.16 1.93 -16.27
C LEU A 113 0.31 1.19 -17.52
N ARG A 114 0.16 -0.14 -17.53
CA ARG A 114 0.49 -0.96 -18.70
C ARG A 114 -0.33 -0.58 -19.94
N SER A 115 -1.64 -0.33 -19.77
CA SER A 115 -2.51 0.12 -20.86
C SER A 115 -2.04 1.45 -21.46
N PHE A 116 -1.69 2.43 -20.63
CA PHE A 116 -1.19 3.72 -21.09
C PHE A 116 0.17 3.61 -21.79
N LYS A 117 1.10 2.82 -21.24
CA LYS A 117 2.41 2.59 -21.86
C LYS A 117 2.31 1.90 -23.22
N ALA A 118 1.40 0.93 -23.36
CA ALA A 118 1.17 0.26 -24.64
C ALA A 118 0.62 1.23 -25.70
N ALA A 119 -0.26 2.15 -25.31
CA ALA A 119 -0.80 3.16 -26.22
C ALA A 119 0.19 4.27 -26.60
N GLU A 120 1.26 4.49 -25.82
CA GLU A 120 2.34 5.41 -26.19
C GLU A 120 3.31 4.80 -27.22
N SER A 121 3.43 3.47 -27.25
CA SER A 121 4.33 2.76 -28.17
C SER A 121 3.79 2.59 -29.59
N LEU A 122 2.56 3.05 -29.86
CA LEU A 122 1.88 3.06 -31.15
C LEU A 122 1.94 4.47 -31.78
#